data_AF-A0A6L8DZ71-F1
#
_entry.id   AF-A0A6L8DZ71-F1
#
_cell.length_a   1.000
_cell.length_b   1.000
_cell.length_c   1.000
_cell.angle_alpha   90.00
_cell.angle_beta   90.00
_cell.angle_gamma   90.00
#
_symmetry.space_group_name_H-M   'P 1'
#
loop_
_entity.id
_entity.type
_entity.pdbx_description
1 polymer ?
#
loop_
_entity_poly.entity_id
_entity_poly.type
_entity_poly.pdbx_seq_one_letter_code
_entity_poly.pdbx_strand_id
1 'polypeptide(L)' 'MTLDRALVEAVARAARSLGTKRSASMRKALTNMLKRLRTGTLEKRHQRGYERDPVRPDEFSVWEQEQAWPGP' A
#
# COMPACT_ATOMS: atom_id res chain seq x y z
N MET A 1 17.67 -21.15 1.29
CA MET A 1 16.44 -20.63 0.66
C MET A 1 16.55 -20.84 -0.84
N THR A 2 15.73 -21.73 -1.41
CA THR A 2 15.76 -22.05 -2.83
C THR A 2 14.73 -21.19 -3.54
N LEU A 3 15.17 -20.08 -4.13
CA LEU A 3 14.35 -19.27 -5.02
C LEU A 3 14.38 -19.87 -6.42
N ASP A 4 13.23 -19.85 -7.10
CA ASP A 4 13.13 -20.29 -8.49
C ASP A 4 14.16 -19.57 -9.37
N ARG A 5 14.92 -20.34 -10.14
CA ARG A 5 16.04 -19.81 -10.94
C ARG A 5 15.56 -18.88 -12.05
N ALA A 6 14.44 -19.20 -12.70
CA ALA A 6 13.86 -18.37 -13.74
C ALA A 6 13.38 -17.03 -13.17
N LEU A 7 12.81 -17.03 -11.96
CA LEU A 7 12.43 -15.81 -11.26
C LEU A 7 13.66 -14.93 -10.93
N VAL A 8 14.73 -15.54 -10.42
CA VAL A 8 15.97 -14.81 -10.10
C VAL A 8 16.58 -14.18 -11.36
N GLU A 9 16.56 -14.89 -12.49
CA GLU A 9 17.04 -14.38 -13.78
C GLU A 9 16.15 -13.26 -14.33
N ALA A 10 14.83 -13.39 -14.23
CA ALA A 10 13.89 -12.35 -14.64
C ALA A 10 14.10 -11.06 -13.83
N VAL A 11 14.25 -11.17 -12.50
CA VAL A 11 14.57 -10.03 -11.63
C VAL A 11 15.93 -9.43 -11.97
N ALA A 12 16.93 -10.25 -12.30
CA ALA A 12 18.25 -9.76 -12.71
C ALA A 12 18.19 -8.96 -14.03
N ARG A 13 17.40 -9.41 -15.01
CA ARG A 13 17.19 -8.69 -16.27
C ARG A 13 16.49 -7.35 -16.03
N ALA A 14 15.40 -7.35 -15.25
CA ALA A 14 14.69 -6.13 -14.89
C ALA A 14 15.55 -5.15 -14.09
N ALA A 15 16.41 -5.66 -13.19
CA ALA A 15 17.35 -4.82 -12.45
C ALA A 15 18.32 -4.12 -13.39
N ARG A 16 18.90 -4.85 -14.37
CA ARG A 16 19.81 -4.29 -15.39
C ARG A 16 19.13 -3.23 -16.25
N SER A 17 17.91 -3.48 -16.75
CA SER A 17 17.19 -2.50 -17.57
C SER A 17 16.85 -1.21 -16.82
N LEU A 18 16.71 -1.29 -15.50
CA LEU A 18 16.47 -0.13 -14.62
C LEU A 18 17.75 0.51 -14.09
N GLY A 19 18.94 0.03 -14.49
CA GLY A 19 20.22 0.55 -13.99
C GLY A 19 20.48 0.26 -12.50
N THR A 20 19.86 -0.78 -11.94
CA THR A 20 19.96 -1.12 -10.52
C THR A 20 20.61 -2.50 -10.29
N LYS A 21 21.12 -2.73 -9.07
CA LYS A 21 21.67 -4.05 -8.68
C LYS A 21 20.53 -5.00 -8.31
N ARG A 22 20.65 -6.28 -8.69
CA ARG A 22 19.69 -7.36 -8.38
C ARG A 22 19.24 -7.38 -6.91
N SER A 23 20.19 -7.25 -5.98
CA SER A 23 19.91 -7.25 -4.53
C SER A 23 19.08 -6.04 -4.08
N ALA A 24 19.32 -4.86 -4.66
CA ALA A 24 18.55 -3.66 -4.38
C ALA A 24 17.12 -3.78 -4.91
N SER A 25 16.94 -4.34 -6.11
CA SER A 25 15.62 -4.60 -6.70
C SER A 25 14.83 -5.61 -5.87
N MET A 26 15.45 -6.73 -5.47
CA MET A 26 14.81 -7.73 -4.60
C MET A 26 14.40 -7.13 -3.26
N ARG A 27 15.31 -6.37 -2.61
CA ARG A 27 14.99 -5.70 -1.34
C ARG A 27 13.80 -4.76 -1.50
N LYS A 28 13.80 -3.92 -2.55
CA LYS A 28 12.70 -3.00 -2.84
C LYS A 28 11.38 -3.75 -3.05
N ALA A 29 11.40 -4.82 -3.83
CA ALA A 29 10.21 -5.63 -4.11
C ALA A 29 9.65 -6.27 -2.84
N LEU A 30 10.50 -6.89 -2.02
CA LEU A 30 10.13 -7.49 -0.74
C LEU A 30 9.57 -6.46 0.23
N THR A 31 10.24 -5.31 0.38
CA THR A 31 9.75 -4.21 1.21
C THR A 31 8.38 -3.72 0.74
N ASN A 32 8.17 -3.57 -0.56
CA ASN A 32 6.88 -3.15 -1.12
C ASN A 32 5.78 -4.19 -0.88
N MET A 33 6.10 -5.49 -1.02
CA MET A 33 5.16 -6.57 -0.70
C MET A 33 4.74 -6.50 0.77
N LEU A 34 5.69 -6.38 1.69
CA LEU A 34 5.41 -6.27 3.13
C LEU A 34 4.56 -5.05 3.45
N LYS A 35 4.83 -3.90 2.82
CA LYS A 35 4.00 -2.69 2.96
C LYS A 35 2.57 -2.93 2.49
N ARG A 36 2.38 -3.53 1.31
CA ARG A 36 1.04 -3.85 0.77
C ARG A 36 0.26 -4.79 1.70
N LEU A 37 0.91 -5.82 2.22
CA LEU A 37 0.28 -6.74 3.18
C LEU A 37 -0.15 -6.03 4.47
N ARG A 38 0.70 -5.13 4.99
CA ARG A 38 0.38 -4.32 6.16
C ARG A 38 -0.81 -3.39 5.90
N THR A 39 -0.79 -2.63 4.81
CA THR A 39 -1.87 -1.73 4.43
C THR A 39 -3.19 -2.49 4.26
N GLY A 40 -3.20 -3.58 3.51
CA GLY A 40 -4.40 -4.39 3.31
C GLY A 40 -4.95 -4.99 4.61
N THR A 41 -4.08 -5.30 5.58
CA THR A 41 -4.53 -5.76 6.91
C THR A 41 -5.22 -4.64 7.69
N LEU A 42 -4.69 -3.41 7.62
CA LEU A 42 -5.29 -2.24 8.27
C LEU A 42 -6.61 -1.84 7.61
N GLU A 43 -6.68 -1.83 6.29
CA GLU A 43 -7.92 -1.56 5.52
C GLU A 43 -9.01 -2.56 5.89
N LYS A 44 -8.70 -3.87 5.90
CA LYS A 44 -9.65 -4.90 6.34
C LYS A 44 -10.10 -4.72 7.79
N ARG A 45 -9.22 -4.22 8.66
CA ARG A 45 -9.58 -3.91 10.04
C ARG A 45 -10.54 -2.72 10.11
N HIS A 46 -10.27 -1.65 9.34
CA HIS A 46 -11.16 -0.49 9.27
C HIS A 46 -12.53 -0.88 8.70
N GLN A 47 -12.56 -1.63 7.60
CA GLN A 47 -13.80 -2.13 7.00
C GLN A 47 -14.65 -2.90 8.01
N ARG A 48 -14.07 -3.89 8.70
CA ARG A 48 -14.78 -4.64 9.75
C ARG A 48 -15.20 -3.75 10.93
N GLY A 49 -14.47 -2.68 11.19
CA GLY A 49 -14.84 -1.67 12.18
C GLY A 49 -16.13 -0.98 11.79
N TYR A 50 -16.19 -0.41 10.59
CA TYR A 50 -17.37 0.29 10.07
C TYR A 50 -18.57 -0.62 9.80
N GLU A 51 -18.34 -1.88 9.43
CA GLU A 51 -19.42 -2.87 9.31
C GLU A 51 -20.06 -3.20 10.66
N ARG A 52 -19.25 -3.26 11.72
CA ARG A 52 -19.72 -3.57 13.07
C ARG A 52 -20.33 -2.37 13.77
N ASP A 53 -19.75 -1.19 13.57
CA ASP A 53 -20.17 0.07 14.18
C ASP A 53 -20.22 1.15 13.09
N PRO A 54 -21.36 1.25 12.38
CA PRO A 54 -21.53 2.22 11.30
C PRO A 54 -21.38 3.64 11.82
N VAL A 55 -20.88 4.52 10.96
CA VAL A 55 -20.71 5.93 11.31
C VAL A 55 -22.04 6.56 11.70
N ARG A 56 -22.04 7.35 12.77
CA ARG A 56 -23.21 8.15 13.14
C ARG A 56 -23.32 9.39 12.26
N PRO A 57 -24.54 9.90 11.98
CA PRO A 57 -24.75 11.04 11.10
C PRO A 57 -23.95 12.30 11.45
N ASP A 58 -23.59 12.47 12.72
CA ASP A 58 -22.92 13.64 13.29
C ASP A 58 -21.46 13.39 13.70
N GLU A 59 -20.95 12.16 13.53
CA GLU A 59 -19.64 11.73 14.06
C GLU A 59 -18.46 12.50 13.48
N PHE A 60 -18.57 12.91 12.21
CA PHE A 60 -17.52 13.64 11.48
C PHE A 60 -17.95 15.01 10.98
N SER A 61 -19.14 15.48 11.34
CA SER A 61 -19.73 16.73 10.82
C SER A 61 -19.07 18.00 11.35
N VAL A 62 -18.22 17.92 12.37
CA VAL A 62 -17.50 19.05 12.96
C VAL A 62 -16.65 19.81 11.92
N TRP A 63 -16.16 19.12 10.89
CA TRP A 63 -15.34 19.69 9.81
C TRP A 63 -16.14 20.29 8.64
N GLU A 64 -17.45 20.08 8.56
CA GLU A 64 -18.25 20.53 7.42
C GLU A 64 -18.26 22.06 7.29
N GLN A 65 -18.26 22.79 8.42
CA GLN A 65 -18.24 24.25 8.42
C GLN A 65 -16.89 24.85 7.95
N GLU A 66 -15.83 24.04 7.93
CA GLU A 66 -14.50 24.45 7.47
C GLU A 66 -14.27 24.15 5.97
N GLN A 67 -15.17 23.41 5.31
CA GLN A 67 -15.09 23.08 3.88
C GLN A 67 -15.58 24.23 2.97
N ALA A 68 -15.16 25.46 3.24
CA ALA A 68 -15.40 26.58 2.33
C ALA A 68 -14.31 26.58 1.23
N TRP A 69 -14.62 26.03 0.05
CA TRP A 69 -13.77 26.26 -1.12
C TRP A 69 -13.94 27.72 -1.56
N PRO A 70 -12.86 28.46 -1.86
CA PRO A 70 -12.99 29.77 -2.45
C PRO A 70 -13.76 29.63 -3.77
N GLY A 71 -14.81 30.44 -3.92
CA GLY A 71 -15.60 30.51 -5.15
C GLY A 71 -14.76 30.96 -6.35
N PRO A 72 -15.30 30.83 -7.58
CA PRO A 72 -14.59 31.20 -8.81
C PRO A 72 -14.16 32.67 -8.84
#